data_AF-A0A0F3R7I7-F1
#
_entry.id   AF-A0A0F3R7I7-F1
#
_cell.length_a   1.000
_cell.length_b   1.000
_cell.length_c   1.000
_cell.angle_alpha   90.00
_cell.angle_beta   90.00
_cell.angle_gamma   90.00
#
_symmetry.space_group_name_H-M   'P 1'
#
loop_
_entity.id
_entity.type
_entity.pdbx_description
1 polymer ?
#
loop_
_entity_poly.entity_id
_entity_poly.type
_entity_poly.pdbx_seq_one_letter_code
_entity_poly.pdbx_strand_id
1 'polypeptide(L)'
;MQENSSAWLPWNDCHEIWDYNDIASSFSNYNPKLDDFFAKSAELVLAEGLRLYQDSKDIKKLINTILYANNKEFVRIFKNSAVAGIISSSAPETSSGIQATISKNIEALQHLKPDGSFSIRKWFTADKGWLFITSTPNQE
;
A
#
# COMPACT_ATOMS: atom_id res chain seq x y z
N MET A 1 1.51 -5.03 21.45
CA MET A 1 0.63 -3.96 20.90
C MET A 1 0.10 -3.15 22.05
N GLN A 2 0.09 -1.82 21.94
CA GLN A 2 -0.46 -0.95 22.99
C GLN A 2 -1.99 -1.13 23.09
N GLU A 3 -2.50 -1.25 24.32
CA GLU A 3 -3.90 -1.55 24.64
C GLU A 3 -4.88 -0.45 24.16
N ASN A 4 -4.39 0.78 23.97
CA ASN A 4 -5.19 1.95 23.55
C ASN A 4 -4.92 2.42 22.11
N SER A 5 -4.31 1.58 21.27
CA SER A 5 -4.06 1.92 19.87
C SER A 5 -5.36 1.90 19.05
N SER A 6 -5.65 3.00 18.37
CA SER A 6 -6.68 3.03 17.33
C SER A 6 -6.18 2.27 16.10
N ALA A 7 -7.03 1.42 15.52
CA ALA A 7 -6.70 0.65 14.32
C ALA A 7 -6.98 1.49 13.06
N TRP A 8 -5.92 1.73 12.29
CA TRP A 8 -5.97 2.48 11.05
C TRP A 8 -5.82 1.55 9.84
N LEU A 9 -6.52 1.86 8.76
CA LEU A 9 -6.33 1.24 7.45
C LEU A 9 -6.22 2.35 6.39
N PRO A 10 -5.41 2.16 5.33
CA PRO A 10 -5.26 3.13 4.25
C PRO A 10 -6.58 3.65 3.68
N TRP A 11 -7.56 2.76 3.48
CA TRP A 11 -8.88 3.09 2.93
C TRP A 11 -9.72 4.02 3.80
N ASN A 12 -9.35 4.27 5.06
CA ASN A 12 -10.09 5.18 5.92
C ASN A 12 -9.82 6.66 5.58
N ASP A 13 -8.72 6.92 4.88
CA ASP A 13 -8.31 8.26 4.46
C ASP A 13 -8.35 8.47 2.94
N CYS A 14 -8.85 7.48 2.18
CA CYS A 14 -9.08 7.58 0.74
C CYS A 14 -10.57 7.76 0.43
N HIS A 15 -10.91 8.84 -0.27
CA HIS A 15 -12.26 9.13 -0.78
C HIS A 15 -12.25 9.22 -2.30
N GLU A 16 -11.19 9.77 -2.86
CA GLU A 16 -11.05 10.06 -4.28
C GLU A 16 -9.91 9.26 -4.89
N ILE A 17 -9.85 9.21 -6.22
CA ILE A 17 -8.84 8.43 -6.97
C ILE A 17 -7.41 8.82 -6.58
N TRP A 18 -7.16 10.12 -6.42
CA TRP A 18 -5.84 10.64 -6.09
C TRP A 18 -5.41 10.33 -4.66
N ASP A 19 -6.34 10.14 -3.72
CA ASP A 19 -5.97 9.80 -2.34
C ASP A 19 -5.21 8.45 -2.28
N TYR A 20 -5.57 7.50 -3.13
CA TYR A 20 -4.86 6.23 -3.25
C TYR A 20 -3.43 6.40 -3.74
N ASN A 21 -3.21 7.33 -4.68
CA ASN A 21 -1.88 7.66 -5.17
C ASN A 21 -1.05 8.35 -4.07
N ASP A 22 -1.64 9.28 -3.34
CA ASP A 22 -0.99 10.00 -2.24
C ASP A 22 -0.58 9.03 -1.12
N ILE A 23 -1.49 8.14 -0.72
CA ILE A 23 -1.19 7.09 0.26
C ILE A 23 -0.08 6.17 -0.25
N ALA A 24 -0.15 5.69 -1.51
CA ALA A 24 0.88 4.83 -2.07
C ALA A 24 2.26 5.51 -2.11
N SER A 25 2.30 6.80 -2.46
CA SER A 25 3.52 7.59 -2.49
C SER A 25 4.17 7.72 -1.11
N SER A 26 3.36 7.70 -0.03
CA SER A 26 3.86 7.76 1.36
C SER A 26 4.63 6.50 1.77
N PHE A 27 4.44 5.38 1.06
CA PHE A 27 5.21 4.14 1.24
C PHE A 27 6.33 3.99 0.19
N SER A 28 6.38 4.90 -0.79
CA SER A 28 7.32 4.82 -1.91
C SER A 28 8.67 5.41 -1.52
N ASN A 29 9.74 4.75 -1.95
CA ASN A 29 11.09 5.31 -1.92
C ASN A 29 11.45 6.04 -3.25
N TYR A 30 10.46 6.31 -4.09
CA TYR A 30 10.68 6.96 -5.39
C TYR A 30 11.26 8.36 -5.22
N ASN A 31 12.40 8.60 -5.89
CA ASN A 31 13.02 9.90 -5.97
C ASN A 31 12.93 10.41 -7.42
N PRO A 32 12.19 11.49 -7.70
CA PRO A 32 12.04 12.04 -9.05
C PRO A 32 13.36 12.41 -9.73
N LYS A 33 14.43 12.66 -8.97
CA LYS A 33 15.76 12.97 -9.52
C LYS A 33 16.51 11.74 -10.03
N LEU A 34 16.15 10.55 -9.56
CA LEU A 34 16.79 9.28 -9.92
C LEU A 34 16.03 8.55 -11.03
N ASP A 35 14.75 8.91 -11.24
CA ASP A 35 13.86 8.31 -12.25
C ASP A 35 13.87 6.78 -12.24
N ASP A 36 13.72 6.20 -11.03
CA ASP A 36 13.73 4.76 -10.84
C ASP A 36 12.39 4.15 -11.31
N PHE A 37 12.44 3.47 -12.45
CA PHE A 37 11.32 2.76 -13.05
C PHE A 37 10.64 1.78 -12.09
N PHE A 38 11.40 1.00 -11.31
CA PHE A 38 10.85 0.00 -10.40
C PHE A 38 10.17 0.66 -9.20
N ALA A 39 10.77 1.71 -8.65
CA ALA A 39 10.17 2.46 -7.55
C ALA A 39 8.87 3.13 -7.99
N LYS A 40 8.85 3.79 -9.17
CA LYS A 40 7.62 4.42 -9.67
C LYS A 40 6.54 3.40 -10.00
N SER A 41 6.91 2.29 -10.62
CA SER A 41 5.97 1.21 -10.94
C SER A 41 5.42 0.53 -9.68
N ALA A 42 6.24 0.36 -8.64
CA ALA A 42 5.82 -0.18 -7.35
C ALA A 42 4.78 0.71 -6.66
N GLU A 43 4.96 2.03 -6.70
CA GLU A 43 3.97 3.00 -6.19
C GLU A 43 2.64 2.88 -6.94
N LEU A 44 2.67 2.82 -8.28
CA LEU A 44 1.46 2.67 -9.09
C LEU A 44 0.74 1.34 -8.81
N VAL A 45 1.49 0.25 -8.68
CA VAL A 45 0.93 -1.06 -8.32
C VAL A 45 0.28 -1.01 -6.94
N LEU A 46 0.88 -0.32 -5.97
CA LEU A 46 0.31 -0.17 -4.64
C LEU A 46 -1.01 0.60 -4.69
N ALA A 47 -1.04 1.72 -5.42
CA ALA A 47 -2.24 2.53 -5.59
C ALA A 47 -3.38 1.72 -6.24
N GLU A 48 -3.09 1.01 -7.33
CA GLU A 48 -4.07 0.13 -7.99
C GLU A 48 -4.50 -1.03 -7.09
N GLY A 49 -3.58 -1.57 -6.28
CA GLY A 49 -3.89 -2.63 -5.32
C GLY A 49 -4.87 -2.14 -4.26
N LEU A 50 -4.61 -0.95 -3.69
CA LEU A 50 -5.53 -0.33 -2.74
C LEU A 50 -6.91 -0.09 -3.39
N ARG A 51 -6.97 0.37 -4.63
CA ARG A 51 -8.24 0.56 -5.36
C ARG A 51 -8.97 -0.77 -5.59
N LEU A 52 -8.25 -1.82 -5.95
CA LEU A 52 -8.82 -3.15 -6.21
C LEU A 52 -9.52 -3.73 -4.97
N TYR A 53 -8.99 -3.49 -3.78
CA TYR A 53 -9.55 -3.97 -2.51
C TYR A 53 -10.33 -2.90 -1.74
N GLN A 54 -10.76 -1.81 -2.38
CA GLN A 54 -11.44 -0.71 -1.69
C GLN A 54 -12.76 -1.10 -1.03
N ASP A 55 -13.52 -1.99 -1.68
CA ASP A 55 -14.83 -2.42 -1.18
C ASP A 55 -14.68 -3.39 -0.01
N SER A 56 -13.71 -4.31 -0.08
CA SER A 56 -13.49 -5.31 0.96
C SER A 56 -12.62 -4.81 2.11
N LYS A 57 -11.79 -3.78 1.88
CA LYS A 57 -10.77 -3.24 2.80
C LYS A 57 -9.89 -4.34 3.43
N ASP A 58 -9.63 -5.38 2.65
CA ASP A 58 -8.91 -6.57 3.11
C ASP A 58 -7.40 -6.39 2.92
N ILE A 59 -6.76 -5.81 3.95
CA ILE A 59 -5.32 -5.55 3.96
C ILE A 59 -4.49 -6.83 3.82
N LYS A 60 -4.96 -7.95 4.39
CA LYS A 60 -4.24 -9.22 4.32
C LYS A 60 -4.26 -9.78 2.91
N LYS A 61 -5.41 -9.69 2.23
CA LYS A 61 -5.53 -10.12 0.84
C LYS A 61 -4.69 -9.27 -0.10
N LEU A 62 -4.67 -7.94 0.08
CA LEU A 62 -3.79 -7.05 -0.68
C LEU A 62 -2.31 -7.45 -0.51
N ILE A 63 -1.86 -7.60 0.74
CA ILE A 63 -0.47 -7.98 1.06
C ILE A 63 -0.14 -9.35 0.46
N ASN A 64 -1.02 -10.35 0.61
CA ASN A 64 -0.80 -11.68 0.07
C ASN A 64 -0.69 -11.67 -1.46
N THR A 65 -1.54 -10.88 -2.13
CA THR A 65 -1.46 -10.68 -3.57
C THR A 65 -0.13 -10.07 -3.99
N ILE A 66 0.38 -9.09 -3.24
CA ILE A 66 1.66 -8.44 -3.55
C ILE A 66 2.85 -9.37 -3.25
N LEU A 67 2.86 -10.07 -2.11
CA LEU A 67 4.01 -10.86 -1.68
C LEU A 67 4.10 -12.24 -2.34
N TYR A 68 2.96 -12.88 -2.61
CA TYR A 68 2.94 -14.32 -2.88
C TYR A 68 2.29 -14.72 -4.21
N ALA A 69 1.60 -13.80 -4.90
CA ALA A 69 1.08 -14.11 -6.22
C ALA A 69 2.25 -14.41 -7.18
N ASN A 70 2.17 -15.55 -7.87
CA ASN A 70 3.08 -15.80 -8.99
C ASN A 70 2.78 -14.82 -10.13
N ASN A 71 3.74 -14.64 -11.05
CA ASN A 71 3.62 -13.66 -12.13
C ASN A 71 2.30 -13.76 -12.93
N LYS A 72 1.86 -14.97 -13.30
CA LYS A 72 0.61 -15.15 -14.07
C LYS A 72 -0.60 -14.68 -13.28
N GLU A 73 -0.63 -14.99 -11.99
CA GLU A 73 -1.70 -14.55 -11.09
C GLU A 73 -1.66 -13.05 -10.86
N PHE A 74 -0.47 -12.48 -10.63
CA PHE A 74 -0.26 -11.05 -10.45
C PHE A 74 -0.76 -10.25 -11.66
N VAL A 75 -0.34 -10.63 -12.87
CA VAL A 75 -0.82 -10.03 -14.13
C VAL A 75 -2.34 -10.18 -14.27
N ARG A 76 -2.90 -11.35 -13.94
CA ARG A 76 -4.35 -11.58 -14.01
C ARG A 76 -5.12 -10.68 -13.05
N ILE A 77 -4.63 -10.49 -11.84
CA ILE A 77 -5.28 -9.68 -10.80
C ILE A 77 -5.34 -8.21 -11.25
N PHE A 78 -4.25 -7.70 -11.80
CA PHE A 78 -4.11 -6.29 -12.18
C PHE A 78 -4.47 -5.99 -13.66
N LYS A 79 -4.99 -6.97 -14.41
CA LYS A 79 -5.25 -6.84 -15.87
C LYS A 79 -6.17 -5.68 -16.29
N ASN A 80 -7.04 -5.22 -15.39
CA ASN A 80 -8.02 -4.16 -15.65
C ASN A 80 -7.65 -2.85 -14.93
N SER A 81 -6.36 -2.63 -14.66
CA SER A 81 -5.85 -1.47 -13.94
C SER A 81 -4.87 -0.67 -14.80
N ALA A 82 -4.49 0.53 -14.34
CA ALA A 82 -3.52 1.37 -15.05
C ALA A 82 -2.14 0.70 -15.21
N VAL A 83 -1.79 -0.26 -14.36
CA VAL A 83 -0.50 -0.96 -14.41
C VAL A 83 -0.49 -2.16 -15.36
N ALA A 84 -1.62 -2.50 -16.01
CA ALA A 84 -1.72 -3.65 -16.91
C ALA A 84 -0.76 -3.60 -18.11
N GLY A 85 -0.34 -2.41 -18.53
CA GLY A 85 0.67 -2.24 -19.59
C GLY A 85 2.12 -2.32 -19.10
N ILE A 86 2.34 -2.24 -17.78
CA ILE A 86 3.67 -2.24 -17.16
C ILE A 86 4.03 -3.66 -16.72
N ILE A 87 3.09 -4.35 -16.09
CA ILE A 87 3.25 -5.76 -15.70
C ILE A 87 2.89 -6.64 -16.89
N SER A 88 3.66 -7.70 -17.12
CA SER A 88 3.43 -8.59 -18.25
C SER A 88 3.79 -10.03 -17.93
N SER A 89 3.00 -10.94 -18.48
CA SER A 89 3.28 -12.37 -18.47
C SER A 89 4.41 -12.76 -19.45
N SER A 90 4.69 -11.91 -20.44
CA SER A 90 5.79 -12.08 -21.40
C SER A 90 7.12 -11.46 -20.91
N ALA A 91 7.09 -10.71 -19.80
CA ALA A 91 8.27 -10.12 -19.16
C ALA A 91 8.22 -10.35 -17.64
N PRO A 92 8.44 -11.61 -17.21
CA PRO A 92 8.31 -11.97 -15.80
C PRO A 92 9.34 -11.29 -14.91
N GLU A 93 10.55 -11.00 -15.40
CA GLU A 93 11.63 -10.34 -14.66
C GLU A 93 11.23 -8.91 -14.26
N THR A 94 10.65 -8.14 -15.19
CA THR A 94 10.15 -6.78 -14.92
C THR A 94 9.09 -6.80 -13.83
N SER A 95 8.09 -7.69 -13.97
CA SER A 95 7.01 -7.81 -13.00
C SER A 95 7.54 -8.24 -11.62
N SER A 96 8.51 -9.15 -11.60
CA SER A 96 9.15 -9.63 -10.36
C SER A 96 9.98 -8.55 -9.68
N GLY A 97 10.69 -7.71 -10.45
CA GLY A 97 11.42 -6.56 -9.93
C GLY A 97 10.51 -5.50 -9.31
N ILE A 98 9.37 -5.22 -9.96
CA ILE A 98 8.33 -4.34 -9.41
C ILE A 98 7.78 -4.94 -8.11
N GLN A 99 7.41 -6.22 -8.14
CA GLN A 99 6.87 -6.95 -6.99
C GLN A 99 7.84 -6.98 -5.81
N ALA A 100 9.13 -7.21 -6.05
CA ALA A 100 10.18 -7.17 -5.03
C ALA A 100 10.34 -5.76 -4.42
N THR A 101 10.20 -4.71 -5.23
CA THR A 101 10.32 -3.32 -4.80
C THR A 101 9.13 -2.92 -3.92
N ILE A 102 7.90 -3.16 -4.37
CA ILE A 102 6.70 -2.88 -3.56
C ILE A 102 6.69 -3.71 -2.27
N SER A 103 7.16 -4.96 -2.30
CA SER A 103 7.20 -5.85 -1.12
C SER A 103 8.02 -5.24 0.03
N LYS A 104 9.15 -4.60 -0.28
CA LYS A 104 9.98 -3.89 0.71
C LYS A 104 9.28 -2.65 1.26
N ASN A 105 8.63 -1.90 0.39
CA ASN A 105 7.95 -0.65 0.73
C ASN A 105 6.75 -0.85 1.67
N ILE A 106 6.07 -2.00 1.58
CA ILE A 106 4.84 -2.28 2.33
C ILE A 106 5.04 -3.13 3.58
N GLU A 107 6.28 -3.36 4.02
CA GLU A 107 6.55 -4.18 5.21
C GLU A 107 5.75 -3.70 6.43
N ALA A 108 5.67 -2.38 6.62
CA ALA A 108 4.88 -1.77 7.70
C ALA A 108 3.38 -2.12 7.64
N LEU A 109 2.81 -2.36 6.44
CA LEU A 109 1.39 -2.71 6.29
C LEU A 109 1.07 -4.09 6.90
N GLN A 110 2.05 -4.98 7.02
CA GLN A 110 1.87 -6.31 7.61
C GLN A 110 1.49 -6.26 9.09
N HIS A 111 1.79 -5.15 9.77
CA HIS A 111 1.49 -4.95 11.19
C HIS A 111 0.13 -4.30 11.44
N LEU A 112 -0.60 -3.92 10.39
CA LEU A 112 -1.92 -3.30 10.55
C LEU A 112 -2.94 -4.31 11.09
N LYS A 113 -3.76 -3.85 12.05
CA LYS A 113 -4.92 -4.61 12.49
C LYS A 113 -5.98 -4.58 11.39
N PRO A 114 -6.60 -5.74 11.06
CA PRO A 114 -7.79 -5.73 10.21
C PRO A 114 -8.92 -4.94 10.89
N ASP A 115 -9.91 -4.52 10.10
CA ASP A 115 -11.15 -3.91 10.58
C ASP A 115 -10.99 -2.57 11.34
N GLY A 116 -9.85 -1.90 11.15
CA GLY A 116 -9.63 -0.56 11.70
C GLY A 116 -10.54 0.49 11.05
N SER A 117 -11.18 1.34 11.86
CA SER A 117 -12.07 2.42 11.42
C SER A 117 -11.50 3.83 11.66
N PHE A 118 -10.34 3.93 12.29
CA PHE A 118 -9.69 5.22 12.55
C PHE A 118 -9.25 5.87 11.23
N SER A 119 -9.51 7.16 11.10
CA SER A 119 -9.10 8.01 9.96
C SER A 119 -8.34 9.20 10.52
N ILE A 120 -7.13 9.41 10.01
CA ILE A 120 -6.27 10.52 10.42
C ILE A 120 -6.87 11.85 9.91
N ARG A 121 -7.40 11.89 8.68
CA ARG A 121 -8.04 13.09 8.11
C ARG A 121 -9.28 13.51 8.89
N LYS A 122 -10.14 12.55 9.28
CA LYS A 122 -11.32 12.85 10.10
C LYS A 122 -10.93 13.28 11.51
N TRP A 123 -9.91 12.66 12.11
CA TRP A 123 -9.40 13.09 13.40
C TRP A 123 -8.85 14.53 13.35
N PHE A 124 -8.04 14.85 12.34
CA PHE A 124 -7.44 16.17 12.14
C PHE A 124 -8.50 17.26 11.98
N THR A 125 -9.57 16.99 11.22
CA THR A 125 -10.66 17.96 10.99
C THR A 125 -11.62 18.11 12.16
N ALA A 126 -11.62 17.16 13.11
CA ALA A 126 -12.52 17.19 14.26
C ALA A 126 -12.02 18.04 15.44
N ASP A 127 -10.76 18.51 15.41
CA ASP A 127 -10.10 19.27 16.49
C ASP A 127 -10.20 18.58 17.87
N LYS A 128 -10.08 17.25 17.88
CA LYS A 128 -10.23 16.43 19.10
C LYS A 128 -8.87 15.99 19.64
N GLY A 129 -8.20 16.91 20.35
CA GLY A 129 -7.05 16.60 21.20
C GLY A 129 -5.75 16.31 20.44
N TRP A 130 -4.91 15.44 21.00
CA TRP A 130 -3.57 15.12 20.50
C TRP A 130 -3.48 13.66 20.04
N LEU A 131 -2.88 13.42 18.87
CA LEU A 131 -2.55 12.08 18.38
C LEU A 131 -1.09 11.77 18.74
N PHE A 132 -0.90 10.73 19.55
CA PHE A 132 0.43 10.26 19.95
C PHE A 132 0.84 9.09 19.05
N ILE A 133 1.92 9.27 18.29
CA ILE A 133 2.57 8.18 17.54
C ILE A 133 3.70 7.65 18.41
N THR A 134 3.55 6.44 18.95
CA THR A 134 4.54 5.83 19.82
C THR A 134 5.09 4.55 19.21
N SER A 135 6.38 4.31 19.37
CA SER A 135 7.03 3.04 19.05
C SER A 135 7.89 2.62 20.24
N THR A 136 7.95 1.31 20.50
CA THR A 136 8.99 0.79 21.38
C THR A 136 10.30 0.80 20.60
N PRO A 137 11.39 1.42 21.12
CA PRO A 137 12.70 1.28 20.50
C PRO A 137 13.00 -0.22 20.35
N ASN A 138 13.48 -0.64 19.17
CA ASN A 138 14.04 -1.98 19.04
C ASN A 138 15.14 -2.10 20.09
N GLN A 139 14.98 -2.99 21.07
CA GLN A 139 16.09 -3.39 21.91
C GLN A 139 16.99 -4.24 21.00
N GLU A 140 18.13 -3.66 20.60
CA GLU A 140 19.20 -4.38 19.89
C GLU A 140 19.74 -5.55 20.73
#